data_AF-A0A963L7P4-F1
#
_entry.id   AF-A0A963L7P4-F1
#
_cell.length_a   1.000
_cell.length_b   1.000
_cell.length_c   1.000
_cell.angle_alpha   90.00
_cell.angle_beta   90.00
_cell.angle_gamma   90.00
#
_symmetry.space_group_name_H-M   'P 1'
#
loop_
_entity.id
_entity.type
_entity.pdbx_description
1 polymer ?
#
loop_
_entity_poly.entity_id
_entity_poly.type
_entity_poly.pdbx_seq_one_letter_code
_entity_poly.pdbx_strand_id
1 'polypeptide(L)'
;MHIAPKSVTDSAWYLKPFFWNQRRKYGTVLDAALLWARAPRLFLGVATLYGMIDRRSSPIEPALRSLVTVRVSQLNGCSFCVDLNSATLLRRGAGLEKVAALGNWRDSQLFDQRERAALDYAEAMTLSGAGVDEVHVSALRTHFTDDAIVELTGLVAFQNLSSKFNAALGVPAQGFCELPQAATEGNTGRDQP
;
A
#
# COMPACT_ATOMS: atom_id res chain seq x y z
N MET A 1 16.66 -5.34 -6.91
CA MET A 1 16.39 -6.42 -5.93
C MET A 1 17.69 -6.95 -5.36
N HIS A 2 17.74 -7.14 -4.04
CA HIS A 2 18.92 -7.67 -3.33
C HIS A 2 18.95 -9.20 -3.27
N ILE A 3 17.79 -9.85 -3.42
CA ILE A 3 17.66 -11.31 -3.45
C ILE A 3 16.96 -11.69 -4.76
N ALA A 4 17.45 -12.73 -5.44
CA ALA A 4 16.80 -13.22 -6.65
C ALA A 4 15.44 -13.88 -6.31
N PRO A 5 14.35 -13.48 -6.99
CA PRO A 5 13.03 -14.09 -6.80
C PRO A 5 13.06 -15.57 -7.18
N LYS A 6 12.22 -16.38 -6.53
CA LYS A 6 12.06 -17.78 -6.90
C LYS A 6 11.31 -17.89 -8.23
N SER A 7 11.59 -18.91 -9.05
CA SER A 7 10.73 -19.20 -10.19
C SER A 7 9.39 -19.81 -9.74
N VAL A 8 8.36 -19.70 -10.57
CA VAL A 8 7.06 -20.37 -10.32
C VAL A 8 7.22 -21.89 -10.31
N THR A 9 8.10 -22.44 -11.16
CA THR A 9 8.35 -23.88 -11.28
C THR A 9 9.01 -24.45 -10.02
N ASP A 10 9.95 -23.71 -9.43
CA ASP A 10 10.71 -24.14 -8.26
C ASP A 10 9.97 -23.85 -6.93
N SER A 11 8.82 -23.18 -7.01
CA SER A 11 8.00 -22.86 -5.85
C SER A 11 7.20 -24.06 -5.34
N ALA A 12 6.84 -24.03 -4.05
CA ALA A 12 6.07 -25.10 -3.43
C ALA A 12 4.75 -25.32 -4.19
N TRP A 13 4.37 -26.58 -4.43
CA TRP A 13 3.26 -26.92 -5.32
C TRP A 13 1.94 -26.28 -4.89
N TYR A 14 1.70 -26.14 -3.59
CA TYR A 14 0.49 -25.53 -3.02
C TYR A 14 0.40 -24.02 -3.23
N LEU A 15 1.48 -23.35 -3.64
CA LEU A 15 1.47 -21.93 -4.03
C LEU A 15 1.14 -21.71 -5.51
N LYS A 16 1.18 -22.76 -6.35
CA LYS A 16 0.90 -22.64 -7.78
C LYS A 16 -0.51 -22.10 -8.08
N PRO A 17 -1.59 -22.49 -7.37
CA PRO A 17 -2.91 -21.89 -7.55
C PRO A 17 -2.92 -20.37 -7.28
N PHE A 18 -2.15 -19.94 -6.28
CA PHE A 18 -2.02 -18.52 -5.95
C PHE A 18 -1.36 -17.73 -7.10
N PHE A 19 -0.27 -18.24 -7.67
CA PHE A 19 0.39 -17.59 -8.82
C PHE A 19 -0.47 -17.61 -10.08
N TRP A 20 -1.22 -18.69 -10.31
CA TRP A 20 -2.20 -18.75 -11.40
C TRP A 20 -3.25 -17.64 -11.27
N ASN A 21 -3.80 -17.45 -10.06
CA ASN A 21 -4.75 -16.38 -9.79
C ASN A 21 -4.13 -14.99 -9.96
N GLN A 22 -2.88 -14.78 -9.53
CA GLN A 22 -2.16 -13.53 -9.77
C GLN A 22 -2.01 -13.22 -11.26
N ARG A 23 -1.56 -14.19 -12.07
CA ARG A 23 -1.43 -14.01 -13.51
C ARG A 23 -2.77 -13.65 -14.16
N ARG A 24 -3.86 -14.28 -13.71
CA ARG A 24 -5.22 -13.94 -14.19
C ARG A 24 -5.63 -12.51 -13.79
N LYS A 25 -5.30 -12.06 -12.58
CA LYS A 25 -5.71 -10.75 -12.05
C LYS A 25 -4.84 -9.59 -12.54
N TYR A 26 -3.54 -9.81 -12.69
CA TYR A 26 -2.54 -8.77 -12.93
C TYR A 26 -1.79 -8.94 -14.26
N GLY A 27 -2.08 -9.99 -15.04
CA GLY A 27 -1.35 -10.32 -16.28
C GLY A 27 0.01 -10.98 -16.04
N THR A 28 0.59 -10.82 -14.85
CA THR A 28 1.88 -11.39 -14.46
C THR A 28 1.87 -11.90 -13.02
N VAL A 29 2.91 -12.63 -12.63
CA VAL A 29 3.18 -12.97 -11.23
C VAL A 29 4.00 -11.86 -10.61
N LEU A 30 3.66 -11.47 -9.38
CA LEU A 30 4.31 -10.36 -8.71
C LEU A 30 5.69 -10.78 -8.19
N ASP A 31 6.71 -9.95 -8.38
CA ASP A 31 8.07 -10.22 -7.92
C ASP A 31 8.13 -10.36 -6.39
N ALA A 32 7.33 -9.54 -5.68
CA ALA A 32 7.15 -9.66 -4.24
C ALA A 32 6.62 -11.05 -3.83
N ALA A 33 5.68 -11.62 -4.59
CA ALA A 33 5.14 -12.95 -4.30
C ALA A 33 6.18 -14.05 -4.54
N LEU A 34 7.02 -13.91 -5.57
CA LEU A 34 8.11 -14.82 -5.86
C LEU A 34 9.25 -14.76 -4.83
N LEU A 35 9.47 -13.59 -4.22
CA LEU A 35 10.39 -13.45 -3.07
C LEU A 35 9.82 -14.16 -1.84
N TRP A 36 8.56 -13.92 -1.49
CA TRP A 36 7.90 -14.64 -0.39
C TRP A 36 7.90 -16.16 -0.60
N ALA A 37 7.80 -16.62 -1.84
CA ALA A 37 7.84 -18.05 -2.20
C ALA A 37 9.16 -18.76 -1.81
N ARG A 38 10.22 -18.01 -1.51
CA ARG A 38 11.46 -18.56 -0.92
C ARG A 38 11.25 -19.09 0.50
N ALA A 39 10.27 -18.56 1.24
CA ALA A 39 9.86 -19.01 2.57
C ALA A 39 8.35 -19.37 2.56
N PRO A 40 7.96 -20.53 1.99
CA PRO A 40 6.59 -20.76 1.58
C PRO A 40 5.58 -20.91 2.74
N ARG A 41 6.02 -21.32 3.93
CA ARG A 41 5.17 -21.33 5.14
C ARG A 41 4.89 -19.91 5.65
N LEU A 42 5.92 -19.06 5.65
CA LEU A 42 5.79 -17.66 6.02
C LEU A 42 4.91 -16.91 5.01
N PHE A 43 5.09 -17.19 3.72
CA PHE A 43 4.24 -16.65 2.67
C PHE A 43 2.76 -17.00 2.88
N LEU A 44 2.45 -18.26 3.20
CA LEU A 44 1.07 -18.66 3.46
C LEU A 44 0.46 -17.83 4.60
N GLY A 45 1.19 -17.63 5.71
CA GLY A 45 0.73 -16.80 6.81
C GLY A 45 0.44 -15.36 6.40
N VAL A 46 1.36 -14.72 5.68
CA VAL A 46 1.20 -13.33 5.19
C VAL A 46 0.05 -13.22 4.20
N ALA A 47 -0.09 -14.17 3.27
CA ALA A 47 -1.17 -14.20 2.29
C ALA A 47 -2.54 -14.40 2.94
N THR A 48 -2.64 -15.29 3.94
CA THR A 48 -3.86 -15.50 4.72
C THR A 48 -4.24 -14.25 5.49
N LEU A 49 -3.29 -13.62 6.20
CA LEU A 49 -3.54 -12.38 6.93
C LEU A 49 -4.06 -11.29 5.99
N TYR A 50 -3.40 -11.07 4.85
CA TYR A 50 -3.86 -10.10 3.86
C TYR A 50 -5.25 -10.44 3.32
N GLY A 51 -5.53 -11.72 3.04
CA GLY A 51 -6.85 -12.16 2.58
C GLY A 51 -7.97 -11.88 3.57
N MET A 52 -7.69 -12.00 4.88
CA MET A 52 -8.63 -11.66 5.94
C MET A 52 -8.86 -10.15 6.04
N ILE A 53 -7.81 -9.34 5.90
CA ILE A 53 -7.90 -7.87 5.91
C ILE A 53 -8.62 -7.36 4.63
N ASP A 54 -8.29 -7.90 3.45
CA ASP A 54 -8.82 -7.44 2.16
C ASP A 54 -10.15 -8.12 1.75
N ARG A 55 -10.85 -8.76 2.70
CA ARG A 55 -12.13 -9.46 2.44
C ARG A 55 -13.27 -8.51 2.09
N ARG A 56 -14.34 -9.05 1.50
CA ARG A 56 -15.53 -8.29 1.09
C ARG A 56 -16.36 -7.79 2.29
N SER A 57 -16.40 -8.54 3.37
CA SER A 57 -17.16 -8.22 4.59
C SER A 57 -16.40 -7.35 5.59
N SER A 58 -15.28 -6.73 5.20
CA SER A 58 -14.56 -5.79 6.06
C SER A 58 -15.44 -4.55 6.32
N PRO A 59 -15.43 -3.99 7.54
CA PRO A 59 -16.11 -2.73 7.86
C PRO A 59 -15.40 -1.51 7.25
N ILE A 60 -14.20 -1.68 6.66
CA ILE A 60 -13.49 -0.62 5.93
C ILE A 60 -13.73 -0.78 4.44
N GLU A 61 -14.23 0.27 3.81
CA GLU A 61 -14.56 0.28 2.39
C GLU A 61 -13.31 -0.01 1.53
N PRO A 62 -13.44 -0.77 0.42
CA PRO A 62 -12.29 -1.12 -0.42
C PRO A 62 -11.45 0.09 -0.85
N ALA A 63 -12.07 1.19 -1.26
CA ALA A 63 -11.35 2.39 -1.71
C ALA A 63 -10.48 2.98 -0.59
N LEU A 64 -11.03 3.12 0.62
CA LEU A 64 -10.29 3.62 1.79
C LEU A 64 -9.13 2.70 2.17
N ARG A 65 -9.31 1.38 2.13
CA ARG A 65 -8.21 0.43 2.37
C ARG A 65 -7.06 0.65 1.39
N SER A 66 -7.36 0.79 0.10
CA SER A 66 -6.34 1.07 -0.91
C SER A 66 -5.70 2.45 -0.73
N LEU A 67 -6.48 3.46 -0.34
CA LEU A 67 -5.98 4.82 -0.08
C LEU A 67 -4.90 4.81 1.01
N VAL A 68 -5.23 4.19 2.14
CA VAL A 68 -4.32 4.02 3.28
C VAL A 68 -3.09 3.21 2.87
N THR A 69 -3.25 2.13 2.12
CA THR A 69 -2.09 1.32 1.73
C THR A 69 -1.15 2.02 0.75
N VAL A 70 -1.66 2.85 -0.17
CA VAL A 70 -0.81 3.71 -1.00
C VAL A 70 -0.03 4.68 -0.13
N ARG A 71 -0.68 5.37 0.82
CA ARG A 71 0.00 6.36 1.65
C ARG A 71 1.11 5.75 2.51
N VAL A 72 0.83 4.64 3.20
CA VAL A 72 1.85 3.92 3.96
C VAL A 72 3.00 3.45 3.05
N SER A 73 2.71 3.04 1.81
CA SER A 73 3.73 2.66 0.83
C SER A 73 4.64 3.82 0.43
N GLN A 74 4.07 5.03 0.24
CA GLN A 74 4.81 6.25 -0.06
C GLN A 74 5.78 6.59 1.09
N LEU A 75 5.28 6.57 2.33
CA LEU A 75 6.08 6.86 3.52
C LEU A 75 7.22 5.86 3.73
N ASN A 76 7.01 4.58 3.40
CA ASN A 76 8.03 3.54 3.50
C ASN A 76 8.94 3.44 2.26
N GLY A 77 8.77 4.29 1.25
CA GLY A 77 9.59 4.28 0.04
C GLY A 77 9.47 3.00 -0.81
N CYS A 78 8.36 2.25 -0.70
CA CYS A 78 8.18 1.02 -1.45
C CYS A 78 7.60 1.30 -2.85
N SER A 79 8.44 1.46 -3.87
CA SER A 79 8.00 1.74 -5.25
C SER A 79 7.03 0.69 -5.80
N PHE A 80 7.31 -0.60 -5.56
CA PHE A 80 6.41 -1.70 -5.93
C PHE A 80 5.02 -1.56 -5.31
N CYS A 81 4.98 -1.23 -4.03
CA CYS A 81 3.74 -1.13 -3.28
C CYS A 81 2.94 0.10 -3.69
N VAL A 82 3.60 1.24 -3.95
CA VAL A 82 2.95 2.44 -4.48
C VAL A 82 2.32 2.12 -5.83
N ASP A 83 3.06 1.50 -6.75
CA ASP A 83 2.60 1.10 -8.07
C ASP A 83 1.33 0.20 -8.01
N LEU A 84 1.44 -0.96 -7.35
CA LEU A 84 0.35 -1.93 -7.27
C LEU A 84 -0.88 -1.41 -6.51
N ASN A 85 -0.67 -0.71 -5.38
CA ASN A 85 -1.78 -0.20 -4.58
C ASN A 85 -2.47 0.97 -5.27
N SER A 86 -1.74 1.81 -6.02
CA SER A 86 -2.32 2.92 -6.79
C SER A 86 -3.19 2.39 -7.92
N ALA A 87 -2.72 1.39 -8.67
CA ALA A 87 -3.53 0.70 -9.68
C ALA A 87 -4.79 0.07 -9.07
N THR A 88 -4.68 -0.45 -7.85
CA THR A 88 -5.81 -1.05 -7.13
C THR A 88 -6.79 0.01 -6.64
N LEU A 89 -6.31 1.16 -6.20
CA LEU A 89 -7.13 2.30 -5.81
C LEU A 89 -7.93 2.85 -7.00
N LEU A 90 -7.29 3.04 -8.15
CA LEU A 90 -7.96 3.43 -9.40
C LEU A 90 -9.05 2.44 -9.80
N ARG A 91 -8.75 1.13 -9.77
CA ARG A 91 -9.75 0.06 -10.03
C ARG A 91 -10.90 0.03 -9.03
N ARG A 92 -10.73 0.60 -7.84
CA ARG A 92 -11.78 0.73 -6.82
C ARG A 92 -12.57 2.04 -6.94
N GLY A 93 -12.35 2.81 -8.01
CA GLY A 93 -13.17 3.95 -8.39
C GLY A 93 -12.63 5.32 -7.96
N ALA A 94 -11.43 5.40 -7.39
CA ALA A 94 -10.79 6.69 -7.13
C ALA A 94 -10.31 7.34 -8.44
N GLY A 95 -10.46 8.67 -8.53
CA GLY A 95 -9.92 9.46 -9.65
C GLY A 95 -8.40 9.57 -9.62
N LEU A 96 -7.79 9.78 -10.79
CA LEU A 96 -6.34 9.89 -10.93
C LEU A 96 -5.79 11.09 -10.15
N GLU A 97 -6.52 12.20 -10.14
CA GLU A 97 -6.20 13.40 -9.39
C GLU A 97 -6.08 13.14 -7.88
N LYS A 98 -6.92 12.26 -7.33
CA LYS A 98 -6.89 11.90 -5.92
C LYS A 98 -5.66 11.05 -5.58
N VAL A 99 -5.30 10.11 -6.45
CA VAL A 99 -4.09 9.29 -6.26
C VAL A 99 -2.83 10.15 -6.35
N ALA A 100 -2.78 11.08 -7.31
CA ALA A 100 -1.66 12.02 -7.47
C ALA A 100 -1.54 12.97 -6.27
N ALA A 101 -2.66 13.47 -5.74
CA ALA A 101 -2.68 14.38 -4.59
C ALA A 101 -2.39 13.70 -3.24
N LEU A 102 -2.39 12.36 -3.16
CA LEU A 102 -2.26 11.63 -1.90
C LEU A 102 -0.95 11.91 -1.16
N GLY A 103 0.12 12.23 -1.89
CA GLY A 103 1.38 12.65 -1.29
C GLY A 103 1.25 13.86 -0.35
N ASN A 104 0.33 14.76 -0.71
CA ASN A 104 0.08 16.06 -0.08
C ASN A 104 -1.39 16.18 0.36
N TRP A 105 -1.98 15.09 0.83
CA TRP A 105 -3.42 14.99 1.10
C TRP A 105 -3.95 16.05 2.08
N ARG A 106 -3.12 16.55 3.01
CA ARG A 106 -3.51 17.57 3.98
C ARG A 106 -3.98 18.86 3.31
N ASP A 107 -3.33 19.24 2.21
CA ASP A 107 -3.59 20.47 1.47
C ASP A 107 -4.63 20.29 0.36
N SER A 108 -5.13 19.08 0.14
CA SER A 108 -6.04 18.75 -0.98
C SER A 108 -7.50 18.62 -0.54
N GLN A 109 -8.40 19.32 -1.21
CA GLN A 109 -9.84 19.23 -0.96
C GLN A 109 -10.48 17.91 -1.46
N LEU A 110 -9.71 17.01 -2.07
CA LEU A 110 -10.19 15.72 -2.60
C LEU A 110 -10.42 14.66 -1.51
N PHE A 111 -10.01 14.94 -0.27
CA PHE A 111 -10.08 14.00 0.85
C PHE A 111 -11.10 14.49 1.88
N ASP A 112 -12.08 13.63 2.18
CA ASP A 112 -13.08 13.93 3.20
C ASP A 112 -12.54 13.74 4.62
N GLN A 113 -13.33 14.09 5.63
CA GLN A 113 -12.90 14.02 7.04
C GLN A 113 -12.60 12.58 7.51
N ARG A 114 -13.36 11.59 7.01
CA ARG A 114 -13.17 10.17 7.35
C ARG A 114 -11.84 9.66 6.80
N GLU A 115 -11.54 9.99 5.55
CA GLU A 115 -10.28 9.66 4.90
C GLU A 115 -9.10 10.36 5.56
N ARG A 116 -9.23 11.65 5.87
CA ARG A 116 -8.21 12.45 6.57
C ARG A 116 -7.88 11.85 7.93
N ALA A 117 -8.88 11.45 8.72
CA ALA A 117 -8.66 10.79 10.01
C ALA A 117 -7.90 9.45 9.87
N ALA A 118 -8.27 8.63 8.88
CA ALA A 118 -7.58 7.37 8.60
C ALA A 118 -6.15 7.57 8.09
N LEU A 119 -5.92 8.57 7.23
CA LEU A 119 -4.60 8.90 6.72
C LEU A 119 -3.69 9.42 7.83
N ASP A 120 -4.16 10.36 8.64
CA ASP A 120 -3.40 10.93 9.77
C ASP A 120 -2.97 9.84 10.77
N TYR A 121 -3.91 8.98 11.16
CA TYR A 121 -3.63 7.81 11.99
C TYR A 121 -2.59 6.87 11.35
N ALA A 122 -2.73 6.59 10.06
CA ALA A 122 -1.79 5.73 9.34
C ALA A 122 -0.37 6.33 9.27
N GLU A 123 -0.23 7.64 9.09
CA GLU A 123 1.07 8.29 9.12
C GLU A 123 1.71 8.22 10.51
N ALA A 124 0.93 8.49 11.57
CA ALA A 124 1.37 8.43 12.95
C ALA A 124 1.88 7.04 13.35
N MET A 125 1.21 5.98 12.88
CA MET A 125 1.66 4.59 13.04
C MET A 125 2.93 4.25 12.24
N THR A 126 3.17 4.90 11.11
CA THR A 126 4.23 4.53 10.17
C THR A 126 5.53 5.31 10.40
N LEU A 127 5.42 6.61 10.68
CA LEU A 127 6.57 7.50 10.85
C LEU A 127 7.30 7.21 12.17
N SER A 128 8.62 7.04 12.06
CA SER A 128 9.45 6.79 13.24
C SER A 128 9.47 8.03 14.14
N GLY A 129 9.12 7.85 15.41
CA GLY A 129 9.10 8.93 16.40
C GLY A 129 7.80 9.75 16.46
N ALA A 130 6.82 9.50 15.59
CA ALA A 130 5.49 10.12 15.70
C ALA A 130 4.66 9.41 16.79
N GLY A 131 4.28 8.15 16.53
CA GLY A 131 3.44 7.38 17.45
C GLY A 131 1.98 7.83 17.42
N VAL A 132 1.09 6.93 17.83
CA VAL A 132 -0.35 7.21 17.93
C VAL A 132 -0.64 7.74 19.34
N ASP A 133 -1.34 8.87 19.41
CA ASP A 133 -1.86 9.45 20.66
C ASP A 133 -3.40 9.48 20.69
N GLU A 134 -3.97 10.03 21.78
CA GLU A 134 -5.41 10.13 21.98
C GLU A 134 -6.11 11.01 20.94
N VAL A 135 -5.42 12.01 20.36
CA VAL A 135 -6.01 12.90 19.35
C VAL A 135 -6.32 12.10 18.09
N HIS A 136 -5.40 11.24 17.65
CA HIS A 136 -5.61 10.38 16.49
C HIS A 136 -6.75 9.39 16.72
N VAL A 137 -6.80 8.73 17.89
CA VAL A 137 -7.85 7.75 18.21
C VAL A 137 -9.21 8.42 18.37
N SER A 138 -9.27 9.58 19.02
CA SER A 138 -10.49 10.37 19.15
C SER A 138 -11.03 10.81 17.79
N ALA A 139 -10.17 11.24 16.87
CA ALA A 139 -10.55 11.58 15.50
C ALA A 139 -11.05 10.37 14.69
N LEU A 140 -10.52 9.16 14.93
CA LEU A 140 -11.10 7.96 14.30
C LEU A 140 -12.48 7.62 14.86
N ARG A 141 -12.68 7.76 16.17
CA ARG A 141 -13.96 7.42 16.83
C ARG A 141 -15.14 8.27 16.38
N THR A 142 -14.92 9.43 15.76
CA THR A 142 -16.00 10.23 15.15
C THR A 142 -16.55 9.60 13.87
N HIS A 143 -15.80 8.68 13.24
CA HIS A 143 -16.14 8.10 11.94
C HIS A 143 -16.21 6.57 11.95
N PHE A 144 -15.47 5.90 12.82
CA PHE A 144 -15.31 4.44 12.82
C PHE A 144 -15.76 3.84 14.16
N THR A 145 -16.31 2.63 14.11
CA THR A 145 -16.52 1.80 15.30
C THR A 145 -15.19 1.24 15.79
N ASP A 146 -15.14 0.79 17.05
CA ASP A 146 -13.92 0.18 17.60
C ASP A 146 -13.44 -1.04 16.77
N ASP A 147 -14.35 -1.89 16.30
CA ASP A 147 -14.04 -3.01 15.40
C ASP A 147 -13.39 -2.53 14.08
N ALA A 148 -13.92 -1.45 13.50
CA ALA A 148 -13.38 -0.86 12.29
C ALA A 148 -11.98 -0.25 12.54
N ILE A 149 -11.76 0.39 13.69
CA ILE A 149 -10.45 0.91 14.08
C ILE A 149 -9.44 -0.23 14.22
N VAL A 150 -9.82 -1.37 14.82
CA VAL A 150 -8.95 -2.56 14.90
C VAL A 150 -8.59 -3.09 13.51
N GLU A 151 -9.55 -3.16 12.58
CA GLU A 151 -9.26 -3.59 11.21
C GLU A 151 -8.38 -2.59 10.43
N LEU A 152 -8.60 -1.29 10.60
CA LEU A 152 -7.75 -0.25 10.03
C LEU A 152 -6.32 -0.34 10.57
N THR A 153 -6.16 -0.52 11.88
CA THR A 153 -4.86 -0.73 12.55
C THR A 153 -4.16 -1.96 11.97
N GLY A 154 -4.89 -3.08 11.84
CA GLY A 154 -4.37 -4.31 11.23
C GLY A 154 -3.90 -4.13 9.79
N LEU A 155 -4.65 -3.36 8.99
CA LEU A 155 -4.28 -3.00 7.63
C LEU A 155 -3.00 -2.15 7.59
N VAL A 156 -2.90 -1.11 8.42
CA VAL A 156 -1.71 -0.24 8.48
C VAL A 156 -0.49 -1.03 8.94
N ALA A 157 -0.64 -1.88 9.94
CA ALA A 157 0.44 -2.75 10.42
C ALA A 157 0.90 -3.74 9.33
N PHE A 158 -0.04 -4.40 8.65
CA PHE A 158 0.27 -5.28 7.53
C PHE A 158 0.98 -4.52 6.40
N GLN A 159 0.52 -3.31 6.07
CA GLN A 159 1.13 -2.53 5.01
C GLN A 159 2.54 -2.09 5.38
N ASN A 160 2.79 -1.73 6.65
CA ASN A 160 4.14 -1.47 7.13
C ASN A 160 5.05 -2.70 6.97
N LEU A 161 4.58 -3.90 7.34
CA LEU A 161 5.32 -5.15 7.11
C LEU A 161 5.62 -5.35 5.62
N SER A 162 4.60 -5.29 4.77
CA SER A 162 4.72 -5.58 3.34
C SER A 162 5.62 -4.57 2.63
N SER A 163 5.41 -3.27 2.90
CA SER A 163 6.18 -2.21 2.25
C SER A 163 7.62 -2.13 2.74
N LYS A 164 7.89 -2.30 4.04
CA LYS A 164 9.26 -2.36 4.55
C LYS A 164 9.99 -3.62 4.06
N PHE A 165 9.32 -4.77 3.99
CA PHE A 165 9.89 -5.98 3.41
C PHE A 165 10.31 -5.77 1.95
N ASN A 166 9.40 -5.26 1.12
CA ASN A 166 9.66 -5.06 -0.31
C ASN A 166 10.71 -3.96 -0.56
N ALA A 167 10.67 -2.87 0.20
CA ALA A 167 11.67 -1.80 0.12
C ALA A 167 13.06 -2.32 0.55
N ALA A 168 13.15 -3.05 1.66
CA ALA A 168 14.41 -3.61 2.16
C ALA A 168 15.02 -4.65 1.21
N LEU A 169 14.22 -5.31 0.36
CA LEU A 169 14.68 -6.23 -0.67
C LEU A 169 14.84 -5.57 -2.05
N GLY A 170 14.54 -4.29 -2.18
CA GLY A 170 14.68 -3.52 -3.41
C GLY A 170 13.79 -4.03 -4.54
N VAL A 171 12.52 -4.35 -4.25
CA VAL A 171 11.52 -4.78 -5.25
C VAL A 171 11.08 -3.58 -6.09
N PRO A 172 11.33 -3.59 -7.41
CA PRO A 172 10.99 -2.47 -8.27
C PRO A 172 9.48 -2.40 -8.53
N ALA A 173 9.01 -1.24 -9.01
CA ALA A 173 7.70 -1.15 -9.65
C ALA A 173 7.61 -2.10 -10.86
N GLN A 174 6.41 -2.60 -11.16
CA GLN A 174 6.14 -3.53 -12.26
C GLN A 174 5.21 -2.92 -13.33
N GLY A 175 4.91 -1.62 -13.25
CA GLY A 175 4.20 -0.87 -14.28
C GLY A 175 2.68 -1.04 -14.24
N PHE A 176 2.09 -1.20 -13.05
CA PHE A 176 0.64 -1.30 -12.90
C PHE A 176 -0.08 0.06 -12.91
N CYS A 177 0.60 1.11 -12.49
CA CYS A 177 0.10 2.48 -12.38
C CYS A 177 1.20 3.47 -12.76
N GLU A 178 0.99 4.18 -13.86
CA GLU A 178 1.78 5.35 -14.21
C GLU A 178 1.05 6.59 -13.73
N LEU A 179 1.50 7.15 -12.60
CA LEU A 179 1.03 8.46 -12.18
C LEU A 179 1.78 9.54 -12.98
N PRO A 180 1.11 10.61 -13.44
CA PRO A 180 1.81 11.78 -13.94
C PRO A 180 2.81 12.23 -12.88
N GLN A 181 4.09 12.36 -13.24
CA GLN A 181 5.06 12.96 -12.33
C GLN A 181 4.55 14.35 -11.97
N ALA A 182 4.42 14.65 -10.67
CA ALA A 182 4.22 16.02 -10.24
C ALA A 182 5.33 16.84 -10.88
N ALA A 183 4.98 17.82 -11.70
CA ALA A 183 5.93 18.64 -12.42
C ALA A 183 6.97 19.14 -11.41
N THR A 184 8.19 18.62 -11.48
CA THR A 184 9.33 19.25 -10.84
C THR A 184 9.37 20.66 -11.41
N GLU A 185 9.04 21.64 -10.58
CA GLU A 185 9.12 23.05 -10.88
C GLU A 185 10.45 23.33 -11.57
N GLY A 186 10.34 24.07 -12.68
CA GLY A 186 11.41 24.26 -13.64
C GLY A 186 12.72 24.69 -12.99
N ASN A 187 13.81 24.04 -13.41
CA ASN A 187 15.14 24.60 -13.35
C ASN A 187 15.16 25.86 -14.23
N THR A 188 14.69 26.97 -13.67
CA THR A 188 14.85 28.30 -14.24
C THR A 188 16.24 28.79 -13.86
N GLY A 189 17.04 29.00 -14.90
CA GLY A 189 18.10 30.01 -14.96
C GLY A 189 19.04 30.11 -13.76
N ARG A 190 20.22 29.50 -13.90
CA ARG A 190 21.44 30.13 -13.42
C ARG A 190 22.41 30.28 -14.59
N ASP A 191 22.19 31.35 -15.34
CA ASP A 191 23.31 32.12 -15.87
C ASP A 191 24.10 32.65 -14.68
N GLN A 192 25.41 32.43 -14.69
CA GLN A 192 26.40 33.20 -13.94
C GLN A 192 27.81 32.74 -14.32
N PRO A 193 28.79 33.66 -14.24
CA PRO A 193 29.07 34.76 -15.14
C PRO A 193 30.19 34.43 -16.15
#